data_AF-X0Z794-F1
#
_entry.id   AF-X0Z794-F1
#
_cell.length_a   1.000
_cell.length_b   1.000
_cell.length_c   1.000
_cell.angle_alpha   90.00
_cell.angle_beta   90.00
_cell.angle_gamma   90.00
#
_symmetry.space_group_name_H-M   'P 1'
#
loop_
_entity.id
_entity.type
_entity.pdbx_description
1 polymer ?
#
loop_
_entity_poly.entity_id
_entity_poly.type
_entity_poly.pdbx_seq_one_letter_code
_entity_poly.pdbx_strand_id
1 'polypeptide(L)'
;AKLLKHNGQMTIITPRSYCSGYYFKRFRKWFFNTVKPLKIHIFNSREDVFKKYSVLQEIIILTVIKSQAIPRKILVSISNGIVNKHEELKTIYTTYDKIVVKRGDDLIMRIPTSELDELVATQIDKYDNNLNSPHFKVSTGPVVPFRVKDYLLDEKIIEHHYAPLIWMHNIVNEKIIWPNKMYNKPIAIEINKKTKKLLVPKGN
;
A
#
# COMPACT_ATOMS: atom_id res chain seq x y z
N ALA A 1 1.28 23.07 -6.92
CA ALA A 1 -0.17 23.37 -6.90
C ALA A 1 -0.51 24.82 -6.54
N LYS A 2 -0.06 25.37 -5.38
CA LYS A 2 -0.41 26.76 -4.98
C LYS A 2 -0.06 27.81 -6.03
N LEU A 3 1.17 27.75 -6.55
CA LEU A 3 1.71 28.66 -7.58
C LEU A 3 1.22 28.38 -9.01
N LEU A 4 0.48 27.30 -9.23
CA LEU A 4 -0.05 26.98 -10.56
C LEU A 4 -1.14 28.00 -10.90
N LYS A 5 -1.13 28.54 -12.14
CA LYS A 5 -2.21 29.43 -12.62
C LYS A 5 -3.50 28.64 -12.80
N HIS A 6 -4.65 29.32 -12.78
CA HIS A 6 -5.93 28.67 -13.11
C HIS A 6 -5.86 28.04 -14.52
N ASN A 7 -6.41 26.84 -14.68
CA ASN A 7 -6.30 25.98 -15.86
C ASN A 7 -4.86 25.56 -16.24
N GLY A 8 -3.87 25.93 -15.44
CA GLY A 8 -2.51 25.42 -15.58
C GLY A 8 -2.43 23.94 -15.22
N GLN A 9 -1.53 23.23 -15.90
CA GLN A 9 -1.24 21.82 -15.66
C GLN A 9 0.12 21.64 -15.01
N MET A 10 0.26 20.56 -14.24
CA MET A 10 1.51 20.19 -13.59
C MET A 10 1.66 18.68 -13.65
N THR A 11 2.80 18.20 -14.15
CA THR A 11 3.16 16.78 -14.15
C THR A 11 4.27 16.55 -13.14
N ILE A 12 4.08 15.59 -12.24
CA ILE A 12 5.00 15.28 -11.16
C ILE A 12 5.28 13.78 -11.08
N ILE A 13 6.49 13.43 -10.69
CA ILE A 13 6.89 12.06 -10.34
C ILE A 13 6.89 11.99 -8.81
N THR A 14 6.08 11.11 -8.23
CA THR A 14 5.86 11.05 -6.78
C THR A 14 5.74 9.62 -6.26
N PRO A 15 6.08 9.35 -4.99
CA PRO A 15 5.78 8.07 -4.37
C PRO A 15 4.27 7.81 -4.34
N ARG A 16 3.84 6.58 -4.62
CA ARG A 16 2.42 6.17 -4.55
C ARG A 16 1.86 6.19 -3.12
N SER A 17 2.73 6.18 -2.11
CA SER A 17 2.35 6.08 -0.70
C SER A 17 1.38 7.17 -0.22
N TYR A 18 1.40 8.37 -0.81
CA TYR A 18 0.46 9.42 -0.42
C TYR A 18 -0.97 9.14 -0.87
N CYS A 19 -1.21 8.23 -1.80
CA CYS A 19 -2.52 7.95 -2.36
C CYS A 19 -3.53 7.42 -1.32
N SER A 20 -3.06 6.61 -0.37
CA SER A 20 -3.90 6.04 0.71
C SER A 20 -3.24 6.11 2.10
N GLY A 21 -1.96 6.48 2.20
CA GLY A 21 -1.24 6.47 3.48
C GLY A 21 -1.84 7.42 4.52
N TYR A 22 -2.00 6.95 5.76
CA TYR A 22 -2.67 7.68 6.84
C TYR A 22 -2.07 9.08 7.09
N TYR A 23 -0.74 9.18 7.12
CA TYR A 23 -0.02 10.45 7.34
C TYR A 23 -0.29 11.51 6.27
N PHE A 24 -0.74 11.11 5.07
CA PHE A 24 -0.98 12.02 3.94
C PHE A 24 -2.42 12.52 3.83
N LYS A 25 -3.30 12.19 4.78
CA LYS A 25 -4.71 12.60 4.78
C LYS A 25 -4.90 14.12 4.62
N ARG A 26 -4.20 14.92 5.43
CA ARG A 26 -4.28 16.40 5.35
C ARG A 26 -3.78 16.92 3.99
N PHE A 27 -2.70 16.33 3.48
CA PHE A 27 -2.16 16.67 2.17
C PHE A 27 -3.17 16.37 1.06
N ARG A 28 -3.75 15.15 1.01
CA ARG A 28 -4.72 14.76 -0.02
C ARG A 28 -5.94 15.68 -0.04
N LYS A 29 -6.48 16.02 1.14
CA LYS A 29 -7.58 17.01 1.26
C LYS A 29 -7.21 18.33 0.57
N TRP A 30 -6.10 18.93 0.98
CA TRP A 30 -5.64 20.19 0.40
C TRP A 30 -5.38 20.07 -1.10
N PHE A 31 -4.70 19.00 -1.52
CA PHE A 31 -4.26 18.79 -2.89
C PHE A 31 -5.45 18.62 -3.84
N PHE A 32 -6.38 17.70 -3.55
CA PHE A 32 -7.54 17.44 -4.41
C PHE A 32 -8.63 18.52 -4.34
N ASN A 33 -8.61 19.38 -3.32
CA ASN A 33 -9.41 20.61 -3.31
C ASN A 33 -8.79 21.74 -4.15
N THR A 34 -7.49 21.66 -4.44
CA THR A 34 -6.76 22.68 -5.21
C THR A 34 -6.64 22.30 -6.69
N VAL A 35 -6.42 21.02 -6.98
CA VAL A 35 -6.18 20.50 -8.34
C VAL A 35 -6.95 19.22 -8.57
N LYS A 36 -7.18 18.87 -9.85
CA LYS A 36 -7.83 17.63 -10.27
C LYS A 36 -6.88 16.76 -11.09
N PRO A 37 -6.85 15.43 -10.89
CA PRO A 37 -6.06 14.52 -11.72
C PRO A 37 -6.59 14.49 -13.14
N LEU A 38 -5.68 14.46 -14.12
CA LEU A 38 -5.96 14.31 -15.54
C LEU A 38 -5.36 13.01 -16.10
N LYS A 39 -4.11 12.72 -15.73
CA LYS A 39 -3.38 11.54 -16.20
C LYS A 39 -2.59 10.93 -15.05
N ILE A 40 -2.57 9.62 -14.98
CA ILE A 40 -1.81 8.86 -14.00
C ILE A 40 -1.07 7.77 -14.75
N HIS A 41 0.25 7.76 -14.64
CA HIS A 41 1.07 6.66 -15.13
C HIS A 41 1.57 5.83 -13.95
N ILE A 42 1.46 4.51 -14.06
CA ILE A 42 2.00 3.56 -13.11
C ILE A 42 2.92 2.57 -13.83
N PHE A 43 3.87 2.05 -13.07
CA PHE A 43 4.82 1.04 -13.53
C PHE A 43 4.50 -0.29 -12.81
N ASN A 44 4.35 -1.38 -13.57
CA ASN A 44 4.15 -2.72 -13.02
C ASN A 44 5.43 -3.25 -12.36
N SER A 45 6.59 -2.98 -12.95
CA SER A 45 7.87 -3.35 -12.35
C SER A 45 8.33 -2.30 -11.35
N ARG A 46 8.60 -2.74 -10.11
CA ARG A 46 9.23 -1.90 -9.08
C ARG A 46 10.74 -1.77 -9.29
N GLU A 47 11.35 -2.66 -10.08
CA GLU A 47 12.80 -2.71 -10.22
C GLU A 47 13.30 -1.98 -11.46
N ASP A 48 12.57 -2.00 -12.57
CA ASP A 48 13.19 -1.70 -13.87
C ASP A 48 13.36 -0.21 -14.19
N VAL A 49 12.54 0.66 -13.58
CA VAL A 49 12.50 2.09 -13.96
C VAL A 49 13.49 2.94 -13.16
N PHE A 50 13.66 2.65 -11.86
CA PHE A 50 14.46 3.47 -10.94
C PHE A 50 15.59 2.71 -10.24
N LYS A 51 15.95 1.52 -10.72
CA LYS A 51 17.05 0.70 -10.15
C LYS A 51 18.34 1.49 -9.96
N LYS A 52 18.71 2.29 -10.96
CA LYS A 52 19.93 3.13 -10.97
C LYS A 52 19.95 4.18 -9.86
N TYR A 53 18.78 4.52 -9.29
CA TYR A 53 18.64 5.52 -8.24
C TYR A 53 18.33 4.92 -6.87
N SER A 54 18.42 3.58 -6.73
CA SER A 54 18.15 2.85 -5.48
C SER A 54 16.77 3.16 -4.87
N VAL A 55 15.79 3.55 -5.69
CA VAL A 55 14.43 3.83 -5.21
C VAL A 55 13.62 2.55 -5.25
N LEU A 56 13.37 1.97 -4.06
CA LEU A 56 12.54 0.76 -3.86
C LEU A 56 11.04 1.07 -3.69
N GLN A 57 10.62 2.31 -3.93
CA GLN A 57 9.24 2.75 -3.73
C GLN A 57 8.44 2.63 -5.03
N GLU A 58 7.16 2.25 -4.92
CA GLU A 58 6.24 2.43 -6.04
C GLU A 58 6.09 3.92 -6.35
N ILE A 59 6.49 4.32 -7.56
CA ILE A 59 6.39 5.69 -8.05
C ILE A 59 5.26 5.78 -9.07
N ILE A 60 4.58 6.93 -9.11
CA ILE A 60 3.61 7.28 -10.14
C ILE A 60 4.02 8.57 -10.84
N ILE A 61 3.60 8.73 -12.10
CA ILE A 61 3.62 10.03 -12.77
C ILE A 61 2.19 10.57 -12.76
N LEU A 62 1.97 11.72 -12.12
CA LEU A 62 0.66 12.33 -12.02
C LEU A 62 0.65 13.67 -12.75
N THR A 63 -0.25 13.81 -13.72
CA THR A 63 -0.62 15.10 -14.31
C THR A 63 -1.90 15.59 -13.65
N VAL A 64 -1.89 16.82 -13.14
CA VAL A 64 -3.04 17.51 -12.56
C VAL A 64 -3.31 18.83 -13.26
N ILE A 65 -4.53 19.34 -13.12
CA ILE A 65 -4.94 20.68 -13.54
C ILE A 65 -5.47 21.48 -12.35
N LYS A 66 -5.15 22.77 -12.28
CA LYS A 66 -5.76 23.67 -11.28
C LYS A 66 -7.11 24.20 -11.77
N SER A 67 -8.17 23.47 -11.48
CA SER A 67 -9.55 23.85 -11.79
C SER A 67 -10.51 23.31 -10.72
N GLN A 68 -11.66 23.98 -10.57
CA GLN A 68 -12.79 23.45 -9.80
C GLN A 68 -13.62 22.47 -10.65
N ALA A 69 -13.55 22.57 -11.97
CA ALA A 69 -14.26 21.67 -12.87
C ALA A 69 -13.69 20.24 -12.76
N ILE A 70 -14.57 19.28 -12.56
CA ILE A 70 -14.22 17.86 -12.52
C ILE A 70 -13.99 17.37 -13.95
N PRO A 71 -12.82 16.77 -14.26
CA PRO A 71 -12.55 16.21 -15.58
C PRO A 71 -13.53 15.07 -15.92
N ARG A 72 -14.06 15.07 -17.15
CA ARG A 72 -14.99 14.03 -17.62
C ARG A 72 -14.34 12.64 -17.70
N LYS A 73 -13.06 12.59 -18.05
CA LYS A 73 -12.26 11.37 -18.16
C LYS A 73 -10.87 11.63 -17.59
N ILE A 74 -10.35 10.62 -16.89
CA ILE A 74 -8.97 10.53 -16.43
C ILE A 74 -8.32 9.38 -17.19
N LEU A 75 -7.12 9.62 -17.69
CA LEU A 75 -6.31 8.59 -18.33
C LEU A 75 -5.41 7.91 -17.30
N VAL A 76 -5.54 6.61 -17.14
CA VAL A 76 -4.57 5.78 -16.43
C VAL A 76 -3.75 5.01 -17.46
N SER A 77 -2.44 5.11 -17.43
CA SER A 77 -1.55 4.35 -18.30
C SER A 77 -0.60 3.48 -17.48
N ILE A 78 -0.27 2.31 -18.02
CA ILE A 78 0.46 1.26 -17.30
C ILE A 78 1.54 0.72 -18.24
N SER A 79 2.77 0.68 -17.74
CA SER A 79 3.93 0.09 -18.43
C SER A 79 4.65 -0.88 -17.50
N ASN A 80 5.44 -1.81 -18.04
CA ASN A 80 6.29 -2.66 -17.21
C ASN A 80 7.54 -1.89 -16.76
N GLY A 81 8.15 -1.11 -17.64
CA GLY A 81 9.35 -0.33 -17.32
C GLY A 81 9.41 0.99 -18.07
N ILE A 82 10.62 1.35 -18.52
CA ILE A 82 10.79 2.47 -19.45
C ILE A 82 10.12 2.06 -20.76
N VAL A 83 9.10 2.81 -21.16
CA VAL A 83 8.37 2.57 -22.40
C VAL A 83 9.35 2.68 -23.57
N ASN A 84 9.78 1.53 -24.08
CA ASN A 84 10.57 1.43 -25.30
C ASN A 84 9.62 1.29 -26.50
N LYS A 85 10.13 1.48 -27.72
CA LYS A 85 9.34 1.41 -28.97
C LYS A 85 8.58 0.09 -29.19
N HIS A 86 8.86 -0.95 -28.41
CA HIS A 86 8.29 -2.30 -28.56
C HIS A 86 7.36 -2.71 -27.41
N GLU A 87 7.18 -1.89 -26.37
CA GLU A 87 6.23 -2.21 -25.30
C GLU A 87 4.86 -1.59 -25.58
N GLU A 88 3.81 -2.40 -25.49
CA GLU A 88 2.44 -1.91 -25.52
C GLU A 88 2.09 -1.20 -24.20
N LEU A 89 1.78 0.09 -24.30
CA LEU A 89 1.27 0.87 -23.18
C LEU A 89 -0.21 0.52 -22.97
N LYS A 90 -0.53 -0.14 -21.85
CA LYS A 90 -1.93 -0.36 -21.49
C LYS A 90 -2.54 0.95 -21.01
N THR A 91 -3.70 1.32 -21.56
CA THR A 91 -4.42 2.55 -21.19
C THR A 91 -5.85 2.26 -20.78
N ILE A 92 -6.30 2.92 -19.72
CA ILE A 92 -7.66 2.84 -19.18
C ILE A 92 -8.20 4.26 -19.05
N TYR A 93 -9.42 4.49 -19.51
CA TYR A 93 -10.14 5.73 -19.22
C TYR A 93 -11.16 5.48 -18.11
N THR A 94 -11.11 6.29 -17.06
CA THR A 94 -12.03 6.19 -15.93
C THR A 94 -12.52 7.57 -15.49
N THR A 95 -13.41 7.62 -14.50
CA THR A 95 -14.02 8.86 -14.00
C THR A 95 -13.35 9.36 -12.73
N TYR A 96 -13.57 10.63 -12.40
CA TYR A 96 -12.96 11.26 -11.21
C TYR A 96 -13.37 10.58 -9.90
N ASP A 97 -14.62 10.20 -9.75
CA ASP A 97 -15.16 9.53 -8.56
C ASP A 97 -14.55 8.15 -8.32
N LYS A 98 -14.11 7.45 -9.38
CA LYS A 98 -13.40 6.17 -9.29
C LYS A 98 -11.94 6.33 -8.87
N ILE A 99 -11.33 7.49 -9.18
CA ILE A 99 -9.94 7.81 -8.81
C ILE A 99 -9.86 8.48 -7.45
N VAL A 100 -10.69 9.49 -7.17
CA VAL A 100 -10.67 10.25 -5.92
C VAL A 100 -11.92 9.90 -5.12
N VAL A 101 -11.77 8.92 -4.23
CA VAL A 101 -12.86 8.34 -3.45
C VAL A 101 -12.94 9.02 -2.08
N LYS A 102 -14.12 9.50 -1.70
CA LYS A 102 -14.37 10.04 -0.36
C LYS A 102 -14.75 8.92 0.61
N ARG A 103 -14.07 8.85 1.75
CA ARG A 103 -14.32 7.89 2.83
C ARG A 103 -14.42 8.61 4.16
N GLY A 104 -15.65 8.84 4.61
CA GLY A 104 -15.93 9.70 5.76
C GLY A 104 -15.36 11.10 5.51
N ASP A 105 -14.39 11.49 6.33
CA ASP A 105 -13.69 12.76 6.16
C ASP A 105 -12.41 12.64 5.32
N ASP A 106 -11.94 11.48 4.86
CA ASP A 106 -10.72 11.35 4.02
C ASP A 106 -11.04 11.35 2.52
N LEU A 107 -10.05 11.74 1.70
CA LEU A 107 -10.03 11.57 0.25
C LEU A 107 -8.92 10.60 -0.09
N ILE A 108 -9.23 9.46 -0.69
CA ILE A 108 -8.26 8.45 -1.10
C ILE A 108 -8.12 8.50 -2.62
N MET A 109 -6.88 8.44 -3.11
CA MET A 109 -6.61 8.28 -4.53
C MET A 109 -6.47 6.79 -4.85
N ARG A 110 -7.50 6.18 -5.42
CA ARG A 110 -7.46 4.80 -5.93
C ARG A 110 -6.99 4.84 -7.38
N ILE A 111 -6.11 3.92 -7.75
CA ILE A 111 -5.58 3.81 -9.12
C ILE A 111 -5.85 2.37 -9.57
N PRO A 112 -6.93 2.12 -10.33
CA PRO A 112 -7.22 0.78 -10.84
C PRO A 112 -6.17 0.39 -11.88
N THR A 113 -5.70 -0.86 -11.83
CA THR A 113 -4.73 -1.40 -12.80
C THR A 113 -5.38 -2.37 -13.79
N SER A 114 -6.61 -2.78 -13.51
CA SER A 114 -7.45 -3.64 -14.33
C SER A 114 -8.94 -3.35 -14.11
N GLU A 115 -9.79 -3.83 -15.01
CA GLU A 115 -11.25 -3.81 -14.83
C GLU A 115 -11.69 -4.65 -13.63
N LEU A 116 -10.98 -5.76 -13.37
CA LEU A 116 -11.23 -6.61 -12.21
C LEU A 116 -10.96 -5.86 -10.89
N ASP A 117 -9.87 -5.09 -10.81
CA ASP A 117 -9.58 -4.25 -9.64
C ASP A 117 -10.70 -3.26 -9.38
N GLU A 118 -11.23 -2.66 -10.45
CA GLU A 118 -12.32 -1.69 -10.37
C GLU A 118 -13.63 -2.34 -9.92
N LEU A 119 -13.94 -3.54 -10.41
CA LEU A 119 -15.09 -4.32 -9.97
C LEU A 119 -14.99 -4.69 -8.49
N VAL A 120 -13.85 -5.27 -8.07
CA VAL A 120 -13.60 -5.65 -6.67
C VAL A 120 -13.72 -4.42 -5.76
N ALA A 121 -13.09 -3.32 -6.15
CA ALA A 121 -13.17 -2.06 -5.42
C ALA A 121 -14.63 -1.57 -5.27
N THR A 122 -15.41 -1.62 -6.34
CA THR A 122 -16.83 -1.22 -6.33
C THR A 122 -17.67 -2.10 -5.42
N GLN A 123 -17.40 -3.41 -5.34
CA GLN A 123 -18.12 -4.30 -4.41
C GLN A 123 -17.73 -4.03 -2.96
N ILE A 124 -16.45 -3.85 -2.66
CA ILE A 124 -15.97 -3.52 -1.30
C ILE A 124 -16.59 -2.22 -0.81
N ASP A 125 -16.75 -1.25 -1.72
CA ASP A 125 -17.30 0.07 -1.41
C ASP A 125 -18.79 0.06 -1.01
N LYS A 126 -19.52 -1.04 -1.30
CA LYS A 126 -20.91 -1.22 -0.89
C LYS A 126 -21.07 -1.73 0.54
N TYR A 127 -19.99 -2.18 1.18
CA TYR A 127 -20.06 -2.61 2.57
C TYR A 127 -20.13 -1.41 3.50
N ASP A 128 -21.21 -1.30 4.26
CA ASP A 128 -21.40 -0.25 5.26
C ASP A 128 -20.53 -0.47 6.51
N ASN A 129 -20.09 -1.72 6.73
CA ASN A 129 -19.27 -2.10 7.86
C ASN A 129 -17.78 -2.04 7.54
N ASN A 130 -16.99 -1.62 8.53
CA ASN A 130 -15.55 -1.71 8.51
C ASN A 130 -15.09 -2.55 9.72
N LEU A 131 -13.78 -2.79 9.85
CA LEU A 131 -13.25 -3.57 10.98
C LEU A 131 -13.64 -3.00 12.35
N ASN A 132 -13.86 -1.69 12.47
CA ASN A 132 -14.31 -1.11 13.73
C ASN A 132 -15.79 -1.38 14.06
N SER A 133 -16.62 -1.76 13.06
CA SER A 133 -18.05 -2.06 13.30
C SER A 133 -18.24 -3.20 14.31
N PRO A 134 -17.55 -4.34 14.19
CA PRO A 134 -17.48 -5.37 15.23
C PRO A 134 -16.42 -5.09 16.32
N HIS A 135 -16.00 -3.83 16.51
CA HIS A 135 -14.96 -3.41 17.46
C HIS A 135 -13.57 -4.04 17.26
N PHE A 136 -13.27 -4.59 16.07
CA PHE A 136 -11.90 -5.02 15.77
C PHE A 136 -10.98 -3.82 15.58
N LYS A 137 -9.76 -3.94 16.11
CA LYS A 137 -8.67 -2.97 15.92
C LYS A 137 -7.55 -3.63 15.15
N VAL A 138 -7.04 -2.95 14.13
CA VAL A 138 -5.82 -3.38 13.43
C VAL A 138 -4.62 -2.99 14.28
N SER A 139 -3.86 -3.99 14.73
CA SER A 139 -2.58 -3.80 15.39
C SER A 139 -1.49 -4.39 14.53
N THR A 140 -0.59 -3.56 14.02
CA THR A 140 0.69 -4.05 13.50
C THR A 140 1.50 -4.50 14.71
N GLY A 141 1.65 -5.81 14.88
CA GLY A 141 2.37 -6.37 16.03
C GLY A 141 3.75 -5.72 16.25
N PRO A 142 4.21 -5.57 17.50
CA PRO A 142 5.45 -4.86 17.82
C PRO A 142 6.72 -5.59 17.34
N VAL A 143 6.62 -6.87 16.97
CA VAL A 143 7.73 -7.63 16.40
C VAL A 143 7.96 -7.20 14.95
N VAL A 144 9.07 -6.48 14.74
CA VAL A 144 9.59 -6.15 13.41
C VAL A 144 10.86 -6.97 13.19
N PRO A 145 10.80 -8.10 12.46
CA PRO A 145 11.84 -9.13 12.48
C PRO A 145 13.26 -8.62 12.20
N PHE A 146 13.41 -7.73 11.21
CA PHE A 146 14.72 -7.20 10.85
C PHE A 146 15.35 -6.28 11.91
N ARG A 147 14.56 -5.78 12.88
CA ARG A 147 15.04 -4.96 14.01
C ARG A 147 15.46 -5.79 15.23
N VAL A 148 15.15 -7.09 15.23
CA VAL A 148 15.37 -7.98 16.39
C VAL A 148 16.06 -9.28 16.00
N LYS A 149 16.83 -9.27 14.91
CA LYS A 149 17.47 -10.47 14.33
C LYS A 149 18.22 -11.30 15.36
N ASP A 150 18.93 -10.66 16.28
CA ASP A 150 19.74 -11.31 17.32
C ASP A 150 18.92 -12.14 18.32
N TYR A 151 17.60 -11.91 18.38
CA TYR A 151 16.68 -12.62 19.27
C TYR A 151 15.77 -13.60 18.52
N LEU A 152 15.93 -13.72 17.22
CA LEU A 152 15.15 -14.63 16.39
C LEU A 152 15.79 -16.03 16.42
N LEU A 153 14.94 -17.05 16.58
CA LEU A 153 15.37 -18.43 16.76
C LEU A 153 14.92 -19.30 15.59
N ASP A 154 15.80 -20.19 15.16
CA ASP A 154 15.53 -21.25 14.20
C ASP A 154 15.30 -22.60 14.95
N GLU A 155 14.79 -23.60 14.23
CA GLU A 155 14.39 -24.93 14.77
C GLU A 155 15.49 -25.63 15.61
N LYS A 156 16.77 -25.30 15.38
CA LYS A 156 17.91 -25.91 16.06
C LYS A 156 18.18 -25.40 17.48
N ILE A 157 17.43 -24.39 17.96
CA ILE A 157 17.74 -23.66 19.22
C ILE A 157 16.57 -23.72 20.23
N ILE A 158 15.73 -24.76 20.16
CA ILE A 158 14.57 -24.92 21.06
C ILE A 158 15.01 -25.56 22.40
N GLU A 159 15.87 -24.87 23.14
CA GLU A 159 16.21 -25.22 24.54
C GLU A 159 15.80 -24.12 25.55
N HIS A 160 15.24 -23.00 25.09
CA HIS A 160 14.98 -21.81 25.92
C HIS A 160 13.51 -21.36 25.92
N HIS A 161 13.14 -20.46 26.84
CA HIS A 161 11.83 -19.78 26.83
C HIS A 161 11.64 -18.92 25.57
N TYR A 162 10.69 -19.30 24.70
CA TYR A 162 10.42 -18.61 23.44
C TYR A 162 8.93 -18.33 23.24
N ALA A 163 8.63 -17.37 22.36
CA ALA A 163 7.29 -17.15 21.81
C ALA A 163 7.28 -17.52 20.31
N PRO A 164 6.25 -18.24 19.81
CA PRO A 164 6.18 -18.63 18.41
C PRO A 164 5.98 -17.41 17.50
N LEU A 165 6.69 -17.39 16.38
CA LEU A 165 6.44 -16.44 15.29
C LEU A 165 5.60 -17.12 14.22
N ILE A 166 4.42 -16.56 13.97
CA ILE A 166 3.50 -17.01 12.92
C ILE A 166 3.65 -16.07 11.72
N TRP A 167 4.13 -16.62 10.61
CA TRP A 167 4.23 -15.96 9.33
C TRP A 167 3.05 -16.32 8.43
N MET A 168 2.89 -15.60 7.30
CA MET A 168 1.82 -15.90 6.34
C MET A 168 1.84 -17.34 5.83
N HIS A 169 3.02 -17.93 5.63
CA HIS A 169 3.14 -19.32 5.18
C HIS A 169 2.76 -20.36 6.25
N ASN A 170 2.61 -19.95 7.52
CA ASN A 170 2.11 -20.84 8.57
C ASN A 170 0.58 -20.99 8.52
N ILE A 171 -0.13 -20.18 7.74
CA ILE A 171 -1.59 -20.30 7.56
C ILE A 171 -1.83 -21.20 6.35
N VAL A 172 -2.28 -22.43 6.58
CA VAL A 172 -2.55 -23.43 5.54
C VAL A 172 -3.94 -23.99 5.76
N ASN A 173 -4.81 -23.88 4.76
CA ASN A 173 -6.21 -24.33 4.83
C ASN A 173 -6.91 -23.85 6.11
N GLU A 174 -6.81 -22.54 6.37
CA GLU A 174 -7.44 -21.87 7.53
C GLU A 174 -6.93 -22.32 8.90
N LYS A 175 -5.87 -23.14 8.95
CA LYS A 175 -5.24 -23.61 10.18
C LYS A 175 -3.83 -23.05 10.32
N ILE A 176 -3.41 -22.84 11.57
CA ILE A 176 -2.03 -22.48 11.89
C ILE A 176 -1.21 -23.76 11.96
N ILE A 177 -0.27 -23.93 11.03
CA ILE A 177 0.76 -24.97 11.03
C ILE A 177 2.08 -24.35 11.46
N TRP A 178 2.55 -24.73 12.65
CA TRP A 178 3.80 -24.23 13.22
C TRP A 178 4.55 -25.38 13.93
N PRO A 179 5.87 -25.56 13.69
CA PRO A 179 6.67 -24.84 12.69
C PRO A 179 6.33 -25.29 11.25
N ASN A 180 6.44 -24.38 10.28
CA ASN A 180 6.37 -24.70 8.85
C ASN A 180 7.70 -24.29 8.20
N LYS A 181 8.40 -25.24 7.58
CA LYS A 181 9.81 -25.11 7.12
C LYS A 181 9.98 -24.29 5.84
N MET A 182 8.94 -23.58 5.40
CA MET A 182 8.98 -22.84 4.16
C MET A 182 9.82 -21.55 4.32
N TYR A 183 10.86 -21.40 3.51
CA TYR A 183 11.62 -20.14 3.29
C TYR A 183 12.65 -19.68 4.33
N ASN A 184 13.28 -20.57 5.11
CA ASN A 184 14.35 -20.21 6.08
C ASN A 184 13.97 -18.99 6.96
N LYS A 185 12.70 -18.89 7.33
CA LYS A 185 12.23 -17.83 8.22
C LYS A 185 12.44 -18.26 9.68
N PRO A 186 12.88 -17.36 10.56
CA PRO A 186 12.96 -17.67 11.98
C PRO A 186 11.60 -18.04 12.54
N ILE A 187 11.53 -19.10 13.33
CA ILE A 187 10.27 -19.70 13.77
C ILE A 187 9.80 -19.16 15.12
N ALA A 188 10.70 -18.57 15.90
CA ALA A 188 10.41 -18.06 17.23
C ALA A 188 11.23 -16.81 17.56
N ILE A 189 10.83 -16.14 18.63
CA ILE A 189 11.60 -15.07 19.27
C ILE A 189 11.90 -15.49 20.71
N GLU A 190 13.15 -15.35 21.13
CA GLU A 190 13.56 -15.60 22.50
C GLU A 190 12.83 -14.65 23.46
N ILE A 191 12.32 -15.17 24.59
CA ILE A 191 11.70 -14.37 25.64
C ILE A 191 12.77 -13.95 26.65
N ASN A 192 13.14 -12.68 26.63
CA ASN A 192 14.08 -12.09 27.57
C ASN A 192 13.65 -10.66 27.97
N LYS A 193 14.42 -10.00 28.85
CA LYS A 193 14.11 -8.64 29.32
C LYS A 193 13.96 -7.61 28.18
N LYS A 194 14.66 -7.80 27.06
CA LYS A 194 14.64 -6.87 25.91
C LYS A 194 13.48 -7.14 24.95
N THR A 195 13.09 -8.40 24.77
CA THR A 195 12.01 -8.80 23.85
C THR A 195 10.63 -8.81 24.48
N LYS A 196 10.53 -8.89 25.83
CA LYS A 196 9.23 -8.93 26.54
C LYS A 196 8.26 -7.80 26.17
N LYS A 197 8.79 -6.59 25.92
CA LYS A 197 8.01 -5.42 25.47
C LYS A 197 7.47 -5.53 24.03
N LEU A 198 7.99 -6.47 23.26
CA LEU A 198 7.61 -6.77 21.88
C LEU A 198 6.67 -7.99 21.81
N LEU A 199 6.24 -8.52 22.93
CA LEU A 199 5.35 -9.68 22.98
C LEU A 199 3.98 -9.26 23.49
N VAL A 200 2.96 -9.94 22.99
CA VAL A 200 1.60 -9.78 23.47
C VAL A 200 1.36 -10.85 24.55
N PRO A 201 0.89 -10.47 25.76
CA PRO A 201 0.50 -11.42 26.79
C PRO A 201 -0.57 -12.41 26.31
N LYS A 202 -0.55 -13.63 26.85
CA LYS A 202 -1.60 -14.62 26.61
C LYS A 202 -2.95 -14.10 27.12
N GLY A 203 -4.00 -14.24 26.32
CA GLY A 203 -5.39 -13.93 26.72
C GLY A 203 -5.86 -12.50 26.45
N ASN A 204 -5.14 -11.75 25.62
CA ASN A 204 -5.68 -10.53 24.98
C ASN A 204 -6.52 -10.87 23.75
#